data_AF-A0A7S1E9X1-F1
#
_entry.id   AF-A0A7S1E9X1-F1
#
_cell.length_a   1.000
_cell.length_b   1.000
_cell.length_c   1.000
_cell.angle_alpha   90.00
_cell.angle_beta   90.00
_cell.angle_gamma   90.00
#
_symmetry.space_group_name_H-M   'P 1'
#
loop_
_entity.id
_entity.type
_entity.pdbx_description
1 polymer ?
#
loop_
_entity_poly.entity_id
_entity_poly.type
_entity_poly.pdbx_seq_one_letter_code
_entity_poly.pdbx_strand_id
1 'polypeptide(L)'
;NNGSRYVPGPVKHAGRVIEKVIRAYGRDAAAVTDLVRCTVIYQKLQGVLDFFVTLRQRSDAGGVGMIRIRRVKNRLSKDYDAESRSVGYRDLAILVEVGWQASKGGAIEFVPVKDWGKGTGR
;
A
#
# COMPACT_ATOMS: atom_id res chain seq x y z
N ASN A 1 -6.24 -21.30 -1.68
CA ASN A 1 -4.76 -21.18 -1.73
C ASN A 1 -4.40 -20.88 -3.19
N ASN A 2 -4.32 -19.61 -3.59
CA ASN A 2 -4.33 -19.20 -5.02
C ASN A 2 -2.93 -19.16 -5.67
N GLY A 3 -1.95 -19.92 -5.15
CA GLY A 3 -0.58 -19.94 -5.69
C GLY A 3 0.20 -18.64 -5.49
N SER A 4 -0.16 -17.83 -4.48
CA SER A 4 0.51 -16.56 -4.15
C SER A 4 1.45 -16.70 -2.96
N ARG A 5 2.60 -16.01 -2.99
CA ARG A 5 3.53 -15.91 -1.86
C ARG A 5 3.55 -14.50 -1.29
N TYR A 6 3.15 -14.36 -0.02
CA TYR A 6 3.32 -13.12 0.75
C TYR A 6 4.77 -13.02 1.28
N VAL A 7 5.38 -11.86 1.12
CA VAL A 7 6.72 -11.55 1.62
C VAL A 7 6.65 -10.23 2.39
N PRO A 8 6.79 -10.24 3.73
CA PRO A 8 6.83 -9.00 4.50
C PRO A 8 8.12 -8.24 4.17
N GLY A 9 8.00 -6.92 4.01
CA GLY A 9 9.17 -6.05 3.96
C GLY A 9 9.51 -5.58 5.37
N PRO A 10 10.79 -5.53 5.77
CA PRO A 10 11.16 -4.90 7.03
C PRO A 10 10.75 -3.43 6.98
N VAL A 11 10.44 -2.88 8.18
CA VAL A 11 10.25 -1.44 8.34
C VAL A 11 11.45 -0.72 7.75
N LYS A 12 11.19 0.34 6.99
CA LYS A 12 12.25 1.07 6.30
C LYS A 12 13.24 1.61 7.33
N HIS A 13 14.54 1.39 7.06
CA HIS A 13 15.61 1.88 7.92
C HIS A 13 15.54 3.42 8.06
N ALA A 14 15.71 3.93 9.29
CA ALA A 14 15.55 5.35 9.61
C ALA A 14 16.40 6.28 8.73
N GLY A 15 17.69 5.95 8.52
CA GLY A 15 18.56 6.73 7.64
C GLY A 15 18.01 6.84 6.20
N ARG A 16 17.44 5.75 5.68
CA ARG A 16 16.83 5.71 4.33
C ARG A 16 15.51 6.48 4.28
N VAL A 17 14.79 6.60 5.40
CA VAL A 17 13.62 7.46 5.51
C VAL A 17 14.06 8.93 5.44
N ILE A 18 15.06 9.33 6.24
CA ILE A 18 15.58 10.70 6.28
C ILE A 18 16.06 11.15 4.90
N GLU A 19 16.90 10.36 4.24
CA GLU A 19 17.37 10.65 2.88
C GLU A 19 16.22 10.84 1.90
N LYS A 20 15.18 9.99 1.99
CA LYS A 20 14.02 10.06 1.11
C LYS A 20 13.17 11.30 1.38
N VAL A 21 12.99 11.66 2.65
CA VAL A 21 12.26 12.86 3.08
C VAL A 21 12.91 14.12 2.53
N ILE A 22 14.23 14.22 2.61
CA ILE A 22 14.99 15.34 2.07
C ILE A 22 14.90 15.37 0.53
N ARG A 23 15.14 14.23 -0.13
CA ARG A 23 15.24 14.16 -1.60
C ARG A 23 13.89 14.30 -2.33
N ALA A 24 12.81 13.79 -1.74
CA ALA A 24 11.55 13.57 -2.46
C ALA A 24 10.30 14.16 -1.81
N TYR A 25 10.37 14.59 -0.55
CA TYR A 25 9.20 15.04 0.22
C TYR A 25 9.38 16.43 0.84
N GLY A 26 10.37 17.22 0.41
CA GLY A 26 10.51 18.60 0.87
C GLY A 26 10.67 18.75 2.39
N ARG A 27 11.30 17.77 3.04
CA ARG A 27 11.44 17.67 4.51
C ARG A 27 10.15 17.35 5.28
N ASP A 28 9.05 17.02 4.61
CA ASP A 28 7.84 16.52 5.26
C ASP A 28 7.91 15.01 5.48
N ALA A 29 8.11 14.59 6.74
CA ALA A 29 8.14 13.18 7.12
C ALA A 29 6.75 12.51 7.07
N ALA A 30 5.66 13.28 7.18
CA ALA A 30 4.30 12.74 7.11
C ALA A 30 3.96 12.23 5.69
N ALA A 31 4.66 12.72 4.66
CA ALA A 31 4.50 12.29 3.28
C ALA A 31 5.17 10.94 2.94
N VAL A 32 5.84 10.28 3.89
CA VAL A 32 6.51 8.99 3.63
C VAL A 32 5.50 7.85 3.49
N THR A 33 5.41 7.30 2.29
CA THR A 33 4.38 6.30 1.95
C THR A 33 4.86 4.84 1.93
N ASP A 34 6.11 4.57 2.27
CA ASP A 34 6.71 3.22 2.16
C ASP A 34 7.54 2.83 3.38
N LEU A 35 7.16 3.36 4.55
CA LEU A 35 7.72 2.99 5.84
C LEU A 35 7.42 1.51 6.15
N VAL A 36 6.15 1.12 6.00
CA VAL A 36 5.67 -0.26 6.08
C VAL A 36 5.29 -0.73 4.68
N ARG A 37 5.71 -1.93 4.31
CA ARG A 37 5.55 -2.47 2.96
C ARG A 37 5.57 -3.99 2.96
N CYS A 38 4.99 -4.58 1.93
CA CYS A 38 5.10 -6.00 1.64
C CYS A 38 5.11 -6.23 0.13
N THR A 39 5.42 -7.46 -0.28
CA THR A 39 5.35 -7.89 -1.67
C THR A 39 4.53 -9.17 -1.73
N VAL A 40 3.59 -9.23 -2.67
CA VAL A 40 2.85 -10.45 -2.97
C VAL A 40 3.25 -10.92 -4.35
N ILE A 41 3.74 -12.15 -4.45
CA ILE A 41 4.27 -12.73 -5.67
C ILE A 41 3.28 -13.75 -6.20
N TYR A 42 2.94 -13.63 -7.49
CA TYR A 42 2.04 -14.52 -8.18
C TYR A 42 2.77 -15.19 -9.35
N GLN A 43 2.51 -16.47 -9.58
CA GLN A 43 3.06 -17.20 -10.72
C GLN A 43 2.29 -16.93 -12.04
N LYS A 44 1.05 -16.46 -11.93
CA LYS A 44 0.16 -16.21 -13.07
C LYS A 44 -0.44 -14.81 -12.97
N LEU A 45 -0.58 -14.15 -14.12
CA LEU A 45 -1.21 -12.83 -14.21
C LEU A 45 -2.65 -12.83 -13.70
N GLN A 46 -3.39 -13.92 -13.90
CA GLN A 46 -4.75 -14.06 -13.38
C GLN A 46 -4.81 -13.85 -11.86
N GLY A 47 -3.84 -14.38 -11.10
CA GLY A 47 -3.81 -14.18 -9.65
C GLY A 47 -3.59 -12.72 -9.24
N VAL A 48 -2.88 -11.96 -10.07
CA VAL A 48 -2.74 -10.50 -9.89
C VAL A 48 -4.09 -9.81 -10.13
N LEU A 49 -4.83 -10.19 -11.17
CA LEU A 49 -6.16 -9.63 -11.45
C LEU A 49 -7.14 -9.93 -10.30
N ASP A 50 -7.17 -11.18 -9.82
CA ASP A 50 -8.03 -11.60 -8.71
C ASP A 50 -7.70 -10.82 -7.41
N PHE A 51 -6.41 -10.53 -7.19
CA PHE A 51 -5.97 -9.69 -6.09
C PHE A 51 -6.52 -8.26 -6.21
N PHE A 52 -6.49 -7.66 -7.40
CA PHE A 52 -7.06 -6.32 -7.62
C PHE A 52 -8.58 -6.30 -7.47
N VAL A 53 -9.29 -7.36 -7.88
CA VAL A 53 -10.73 -7.51 -7.63
C VAL A 53 -11.00 -7.53 -6.13
N THR A 54 -10.25 -8.32 -5.37
CA THR A 54 -10.36 -8.39 -3.90
C THR A 54 -10.05 -7.04 -3.25
N LEU A 55 -8.99 -6.36 -3.72
CA LEU A 55 -8.59 -5.05 -3.22
C LEU A 55 -9.69 -4.01 -3.51
N ARG A 56 -10.28 -4.04 -4.70
CA ARG A 56 -11.40 -3.17 -5.07
C ARG A 56 -12.60 -3.42 -4.15
N GLN A 57 -13.02 -4.67 -3.93
CA GLN A 57 -14.13 -5.03 -3.05
C GLN A 57 -13.94 -4.51 -1.62
N ARG A 58 -12.71 -4.59 -1.09
CA ARG A 58 -12.37 -4.07 0.25
C ARG A 58 -12.22 -2.55 0.30
N SER A 59 -12.09 -1.89 -0.85
CA SER A 59 -11.88 -0.45 -0.91
C SER A 59 -13.15 0.37 -0.66
N ASP A 60 -13.00 1.67 -0.42
CA ASP A 60 -14.12 2.63 -0.35
C ASP A 60 -15.08 2.51 -1.56
N ALA A 61 -14.55 2.24 -2.75
CA ALA A 61 -15.34 2.09 -3.97
C ALA A 61 -16.03 0.73 -4.10
N GLY A 62 -15.67 -0.27 -3.29
CA GLY A 62 -16.18 -1.65 -3.38
C GLY A 62 -17.12 -2.07 -2.25
N GLY A 63 -17.43 -1.19 -1.31
CA GLY A 63 -18.54 -1.35 -0.37
C GLY A 63 -18.13 -1.57 1.10
N VAL A 64 -16.97 -2.17 1.39
CA VAL A 64 -16.53 -2.37 2.79
C VAL A 64 -15.79 -1.13 3.33
N GLY A 65 -15.11 -0.37 2.47
CA GLY A 65 -14.43 0.87 2.84
C GLY A 65 -13.27 0.73 3.81
N MET A 66 -12.68 -0.47 3.93
CA MET A 66 -11.59 -0.76 4.88
C MET A 66 -10.25 -0.22 4.39
N ILE A 67 -10.11 -0.03 3.07
CA ILE A 67 -8.90 0.49 2.45
C ILE A 67 -9.22 1.57 1.42
N ARG A 68 -8.26 2.45 1.16
CA ARG A 68 -8.31 3.38 0.05
C ARG A 68 -7.07 3.24 -0.81
N ILE A 69 -7.28 2.93 -2.08
CA ILE A 69 -6.18 2.89 -3.06
C ILE A 69 -5.83 4.34 -3.40
N ARG A 70 -4.67 4.81 -2.95
CA ARG A 70 -4.21 6.19 -3.20
C ARG A 70 -3.47 6.32 -4.51
N ARG A 71 -2.73 5.28 -4.92
CA ARG A 71 -1.94 5.28 -6.15
C ARG A 71 -1.66 3.87 -6.62
N VAL A 72 -1.75 3.65 -7.94
CA VAL A 72 -1.26 2.44 -8.61
C VAL A 72 -0.20 2.84 -9.62
N LYS A 73 0.99 2.27 -9.53
CA LYS A 73 2.01 2.36 -10.57
C LYS A 73 1.99 1.05 -11.35
N ASN A 74 1.41 1.09 -12.54
CA ASN A 74 1.33 -0.06 -13.42
C ASN A 74 2.57 -0.16 -14.32
N ARG A 75 3.63 -0.81 -13.83
CA ARG A 75 4.84 -1.06 -14.63
C ARG A 75 4.73 -2.33 -15.48
N LEU A 76 3.61 -3.04 -15.42
CA LEU A 76 3.31 -4.15 -16.32
C LEU A 76 2.75 -3.67 -17.67
N SER A 77 2.25 -2.43 -17.76
CA SER A 77 1.75 -1.87 -19.02
C SER A 77 2.76 -2.02 -20.15
N LYS A 78 2.27 -2.32 -21.36
CA LYS A 78 3.11 -2.39 -22.56
C LYS A 78 3.71 -1.04 -22.91
N ASP A 79 2.99 0.04 -22.61
CA ASP A 79 3.41 1.41 -22.91
C ASP A 79 4.31 2.00 -21.81
N TYR A 80 4.60 1.24 -20.75
CA TYR A 80 5.50 1.71 -19.70
C TYR A 80 6.95 1.44 -20.11
N ASP A 81 7.70 2.52 -20.36
CA ASP A 81 9.15 2.47 -20.53
C ASP A 81 9.84 2.08 -19.22
N ALA A 82 10.02 0.78 -19.03
CA ALA A 82 10.59 0.21 -17.82
C ALA A 82 12.09 0.42 -17.71
N GLU A 83 12.80 0.50 -18.84
CA GLU A 83 14.25 0.63 -18.90
C GLU A 83 14.69 1.96 -18.30
N SER A 84 14.14 3.08 -18.81
CA SER A 84 14.54 4.40 -18.35
C SER A 84 13.95 4.76 -16.98
N ARG A 85 12.74 4.28 -16.65
CA ARG A 85 11.98 4.76 -15.47
C ARG A 85 12.08 3.83 -14.25
N SER A 86 12.56 2.61 -14.44
CA SER A 86 12.60 1.62 -13.38
C SER A 86 13.73 0.59 -13.52
N VAL A 87 14.78 0.85 -14.31
CA VAL A 87 15.92 -0.07 -14.45
C VAL A 87 15.45 -1.49 -14.86
N GLY A 88 14.42 -1.55 -15.71
CA GLY A 88 13.85 -2.80 -16.22
C GLY A 88 12.82 -3.49 -15.33
N TYR A 89 12.51 -2.99 -14.12
CA TYR A 89 11.50 -3.62 -13.26
C TYR A 89 10.08 -3.56 -13.84
N ARG A 90 9.46 -4.74 -13.94
CA ARG A 90 8.06 -4.93 -14.39
C ARG A 90 7.22 -5.45 -13.23
N ASP A 91 6.63 -4.53 -12.47
CA ASP A 91 5.81 -4.84 -11.29
C ASP A 91 4.55 -3.96 -11.20
N LEU A 92 3.74 -4.20 -10.18
CA LEU A 92 2.67 -3.29 -9.76
C LEU A 92 2.99 -2.78 -8.36
N ALA A 93 3.17 -1.48 -8.22
CA ALA A 93 3.33 -0.86 -6.91
C ALA A 93 2.05 -0.13 -6.52
N ILE A 94 1.44 -0.57 -5.43
CA ILE A 94 0.17 -0.05 -4.93
C ILE A 94 0.41 0.66 -3.61
N LEU A 95 -0.07 1.90 -3.51
CA LEU A 95 -0.17 2.61 -2.24
C LEU A 95 -1.60 2.48 -1.73
N VAL A 96 -1.73 1.86 -0.57
CA VAL A 96 -3.01 1.72 0.14
C VAL A 96 -2.95 2.51 1.45
N GLU A 97 -4.05 3.18 1.74
CA GLU A 97 -4.35 3.74 3.05
C GLU A 97 -5.31 2.79 3.75
N VAL A 98 -5.10 2.56 5.05
CA VAL A 98 -5.88 1.63 5.87
C VAL A 98 -6.31 2.36 7.13
N GLY A 99 -7.61 2.34 7.45
CA GLY A 99 -8.13 2.95 8.66
C GLY A 99 -7.88 2.07 9.88
N TRP A 100 -7.43 2.65 10.98
CA TRP A 100 -7.21 1.92 12.22
C TRP A 100 -7.42 2.80 13.46
N GLN A 101 -7.75 2.19 14.59
CA GLN A 101 -7.88 2.87 15.87
C GLN A 101 -7.33 1.99 17.00
N ALA A 102 -6.94 2.62 18.11
CA ALA A 102 -6.67 1.88 19.35
C ALA A 102 -8.00 1.54 20.02
N SER A 103 -8.20 0.28 20.39
CA SER A 103 -9.31 -0.15 21.22
C SER A 103 -9.11 0.29 22.67
N LYS A 104 -10.17 0.21 23.49
CA LYS A 104 -10.10 0.53 24.93
C LYS A 104 -9.06 -0.30 25.70
N GLY A 105 -8.66 -1.46 25.16
CA GLY A 105 -7.62 -2.33 25.72
C GLY A 105 -6.23 -2.15 25.11
N GLY A 106 -6.02 -1.14 24.26
CA GLY A 106 -4.73 -0.86 23.62
C GLY A 106 -4.41 -1.72 22.39
N ALA A 107 -5.30 -2.63 21.99
CA ALA A 107 -5.16 -3.37 20.73
C ALA A 107 -5.46 -2.46 19.53
N ILE A 108 -4.90 -2.79 18.36
CA ILE A 108 -5.21 -2.08 17.12
C ILE A 108 -6.38 -2.77 16.42
N GLU A 109 -7.42 -2.00 16.11
CA GLU A 109 -8.58 -2.43 15.34
C GLU A 109 -8.60 -1.70 14.00
N PHE A 110 -8.85 -2.45 12.92
CA PHE A 110 -9.09 -1.85 11.61
C PHE A 110 -10.51 -1.31 11.54
N VAL A 111 -10.65 -0.11 10.96
CA VAL A 111 -11.93 0.56 10.76
C VAL A 111 -12.05 1.03 9.31
N PRO A 112 -13.28 1.28 8.82
CA PRO A 112 -13.43 1.93 7.53
C PRO A 112 -12.62 3.24 7.46
N VAL A 113 -11.96 3.50 6.34
CA VAL A 113 -11.07 4.67 6.16
C VAL A 113 -11.83 5.98 6.36
N LYS A 114 -13.12 6.02 6.01
CA LYS A 114 -14.01 7.17 6.25
C LYS A 114 -14.23 7.48 7.74
N ASP A 115 -14.01 6.52 8.62
CA ASP A 115 -14.21 6.64 10.06
C ASP A 115 -12.87 6.80 10.80
N TRP A 116 -11.76 6.65 10.07
CA TRP A 116 -10.43 6.87 10.61
C TRP A 116 -10.21 8.32 11.03
N GLY A 117 -9.69 8.52 12.25
CA GLY A 117 -9.49 9.84 12.84
C GLY A 117 -10.73 10.47 13.46
N LYS A 118 -11.93 9.90 13.26
CA LYS A 118 -13.18 10.32 13.93
C LYS A 118 -13.34 9.73 15.33
N GLY A 119 -12.24 9.29 15.94
CA GLY A 119 -12.25 8.57 17.21
C GLY A 119 -13.19 9.21 18.23
N THR A 120 -13.98 8.36 18.89
CA THR A 120 -14.81 8.68 20.06
C THR A 120 -14.11 9.73 20.90
N GLY A 121 -14.77 10.88 21.09
CA GLY A 121 -14.21 12.04 21.77
C GLY A 121 -13.36 11.62 22.97
N ARG A 122 -12.10 12.07 22.97
CA ARG A 122 -11.38 12.24 24.23
C ARG A 122 -12.08 13.31 25.04
#